data_AF-A0A7V9S7D9-F1
#
_entry.id   AF-A0A7V9S7D9-F1
#
_cell.length_a   1.000
_cell.length_b   1.000
_cell.length_c   1.000
_cell.angle_alpha   90.00
_cell.angle_beta   90.00
_cell.angle_gamma   90.00
#
_symmetry.space_group_name_H-M   'P 1'
#
loop_
_entity.id
_entity.type
_entity.pdbx_description
1 polymer ?
#
loop_
_entity_poly.entity_id
_entity_poly.type
_entity_poly.pdbx_seq_one_letter_code
_entity_poly.pdbx_strand_id
1 'polypeptide(L)'
;MDMVFPSTEDWKSDASARGRSLALQGHLENSYGGPWRFNEVIGHIRLNFLGSQIRGEYFGVSAKRVLRTRKKLFLYKTHKLAPEVSLPFKASNNQIWDAVQEYIEDCRSELRGRYVDAELLSTIGPHIDWQKIAFENR
;
A
#
# COMPACT_ATOMS: atom_id res chain seq x y z
N MET A 1 42.83 6.39 -27.35
CA MET A 1 41.55 6.07 -26.68
C MET A 1 40.60 7.14 -27.13
N ASP A 2 39.92 6.89 -28.25
CA ASP A 2 39.22 7.94 -28.99
C ASP A 2 37.86 8.21 -28.35
N MET A 3 37.63 9.47 -27.96
CA MET A 3 36.32 9.92 -27.50
C MET A 3 35.36 9.92 -28.69
N VAL A 4 34.46 8.93 -28.72
CA VAL A 4 33.34 8.89 -29.65
C VAL A 4 32.30 9.92 -29.18
N PHE A 5 32.26 11.08 -29.83
CA PHE A 5 31.22 12.06 -29.60
C PHE A 5 29.93 11.65 -30.34
N PRO A 6 28.77 11.66 -29.67
CA PRO A 6 27.50 11.37 -30.33
C PRO A 6 27.24 12.37 -31.46
N SER A 7 26.67 11.90 -32.56
CA SER A 7 26.37 12.73 -33.72
C SER A 7 25.32 13.78 -33.38
N THR A 8 25.31 14.92 -34.06
CA THR A 8 24.31 15.99 -33.88
C THR A 8 22.85 15.53 -34.02
N GLU A 9 22.60 14.40 -34.68
CA GLU A 9 21.27 13.79 -34.79
C GLU A 9 20.86 13.03 -33.52
N ASP A 10 21.83 12.42 -32.83
CA ASP A 10 21.61 11.76 -31.53
C ASP A 10 21.21 12.76 -30.45
N TRP A 11 21.81 13.96 -30.46
CA TRP A 11 21.44 15.04 -29.54
C TRP A 11 20.01 15.55 -29.76
N LYS A 12 19.53 15.59 -31.00
CA LYS A 12 18.16 16.04 -31.35
C LYS A 12 17.11 14.99 -31.00
N SER A 13 17.41 13.70 -31.16
CA SER A 13 16.48 12.62 -30.83
C SER A 13 16.27 12.49 -29.32
N ASP A 14 17.33 12.61 -28.52
CA ASP A 14 17.30 12.57 -27.06
C ASP A 14 16.61 13.82 -26.47
N ALA A 15 16.89 15.02 -27.01
CA ALA A 15 16.18 16.24 -26.60
C ALA A 15 14.68 16.20 -26.92
N SER A 16 14.29 15.61 -28.06
CA SER A 16 12.88 15.38 -28.44
C SER A 16 12.20 14.31 -27.56
N ALA A 17 12.92 13.27 -27.17
CA ALA A 17 12.42 12.25 -26.24
C ALA A 17 12.22 12.82 -24.83
N ARG A 18 13.19 13.61 -24.33
CA ARG A 18 13.11 14.33 -23.05
C ARG A 18 12.00 15.40 -23.06
N GLY A 19 11.87 16.15 -24.14
CA GLY A 19 10.80 17.14 -24.31
C GLY A 19 9.41 16.51 -24.32
N ARG A 20 9.23 15.35 -24.98
CA ARG A 20 8.00 14.57 -24.94
C ARG A 20 7.71 13.99 -23.55
N SER A 21 8.74 13.52 -22.85
CA SER A 21 8.64 13.03 -21.48
C SER A 21 8.18 14.13 -20.51
N LEU A 22 8.72 15.34 -20.62
CA LEU A 22 8.35 16.49 -19.79
C LEU A 22 6.95 17.01 -20.09
N ALA A 23 6.54 17.04 -21.37
CA ALA A 23 5.18 17.45 -21.74
C ALA A 23 4.12 16.44 -21.27
N LEU A 24 4.40 15.14 -21.40
CA LEU A 24 3.54 14.07 -20.86
C LEU A 24 3.47 14.17 -19.33
N GLN A 25 4.62 14.38 -18.68
CA GLN A 25 4.70 14.57 -17.24
C GLN A 25 3.89 15.79 -16.80
N GLY A 26 4.05 16.96 -17.44
CA GLY A 26 3.27 18.16 -17.13
C GLY A 26 1.76 17.98 -17.37
N HIS A 27 1.35 17.23 -18.39
CA HIS A 27 -0.06 16.89 -18.59
C HIS A 27 -0.59 15.95 -17.49
N LEU A 28 0.19 14.94 -17.10
CA LEU A 28 -0.15 14.03 -16.02
C LEU A 28 -0.18 14.74 -14.67
N GLU A 29 0.75 15.67 -14.41
CA GLU A 29 0.80 16.48 -13.21
C GLU A 29 -0.41 17.42 -13.12
N ASN A 30 -0.81 18.05 -14.21
CA ASN A 30 -1.98 18.94 -14.23
C ASN A 30 -3.32 18.17 -14.16
N SER A 31 -3.43 17.05 -14.86
CA SER A 31 -4.68 16.26 -14.91
C SER A 31 -4.83 15.33 -13.70
N TYR A 32 -3.72 14.78 -13.23
CA TYR A 32 -3.64 13.76 -12.18
C TYR A 32 -2.80 14.19 -10.97
N GLY A 33 -2.49 15.47 -10.83
CA GLY A 33 -2.00 16.09 -9.58
C GLY A 33 -0.60 15.65 -9.13
N GLY A 34 0.23 15.09 -10.00
CA GLY A 34 1.61 14.72 -9.65
C GLY A 34 1.97 13.25 -9.94
N PRO A 35 3.24 12.89 -9.74
CA PRO A 35 3.70 11.49 -9.73
C PRO A 35 3.30 10.81 -8.42
N TRP A 36 2.03 10.40 -8.31
CA TRP A 36 1.56 9.61 -7.18
C TRP A 36 2.09 8.18 -7.26
N ARG A 37 2.56 7.62 -6.13
CA ARG A 37 3.00 6.22 -6.05
C ARG A 37 1.86 5.23 -6.31
N PHE A 38 0.63 5.64 -5.98
CA PHE A 38 -0.59 4.86 -6.23
C PHE A 38 -1.60 5.72 -6.97
N ASN A 39 -2.38 5.09 -7.85
CA ASN A 39 -3.43 5.78 -8.60
C ASN A 39 -4.45 6.42 -7.65
N GLU A 40 -4.85 5.68 -6.60
CA GLU A 40 -5.95 6.08 -5.74
C GLU A 40 -6.13 5.15 -4.52
N VAL A 41 -6.54 5.70 -3.36
CA VAL A 41 -6.93 4.95 -2.16
C VAL A 41 -8.37 4.46 -2.28
N ILE A 42 -8.56 3.15 -2.29
CA ILE A 42 -9.86 2.51 -2.54
C ILE A 42 -10.50 1.90 -1.30
N GLY A 43 -9.81 1.95 -0.17
CA GLY A 43 -10.24 1.33 1.06
C GLY A 43 -9.13 1.32 2.10
N HIS A 44 -9.43 0.71 3.24
CA HIS A 44 -8.46 0.42 4.29
C HIS A 44 -8.79 -0.90 4.96
N ILE A 45 -7.78 -1.49 5.58
CA ILE A 45 -7.90 -2.69 6.41
C ILE A 45 -7.72 -2.25 7.85
N ARG A 46 -8.70 -2.55 8.69
CA ARG A 46 -8.61 -2.32 10.14
C ARG A 46 -8.20 -3.62 10.81
N LEU A 47 -6.97 -3.65 11.33
CA LEU A 47 -6.46 -4.76 12.10
C LEU A 47 -7.03 -4.74 13.51
N ASN A 48 -7.46 -5.91 13.99
CA ASN A 48 -8.04 -6.13 15.30
C ASN A 48 -7.42 -7.38 15.92
N PHE A 49 -7.18 -7.32 17.24
CA PHE A 49 -6.83 -8.49 18.04
C PHE A 49 -8.10 -9.05 18.69
N LEU A 50 -8.50 -10.26 18.33
CA LEU A 50 -9.64 -10.96 18.92
C LEU A 50 -9.14 -12.16 19.70
N GLY A 51 -9.04 -12.02 21.03
CA GLY A 51 -8.41 -13.05 21.84
C GLY A 51 -6.97 -13.29 21.39
N SER A 52 -6.63 -14.54 21.09
CA SER A 52 -5.32 -14.94 20.56
C SER A 52 -5.25 -14.94 19.04
N GLN A 53 -6.12 -14.21 18.34
CA GLN A 53 -6.16 -14.20 16.88
C GLN A 53 -6.05 -12.78 16.34
N ILE A 54 -5.35 -12.65 15.21
CA ILE A 54 -5.27 -11.43 14.41
C ILE A 54 -6.28 -11.53 13.29
N ARG A 55 -7.05 -10.45 13.10
CA ARG A 55 -8.11 -10.35 12.11
C ARG A 55 -8.16 -8.96 11.49
N GLY A 56 -8.62 -8.85 10.25
CA GLY A 56 -8.75 -7.60 9.51
C GLY A 56 -10.15 -7.40 8.97
N GLU A 57 -10.76 -6.28 9.35
CA GLU A 57 -11.97 -5.76 8.72
C GLU A 57 -11.60 -4.96 7.48
N TYR A 58 -12.30 -5.21 6.37
CA TYR A 58 -12.09 -4.49 5.14
C TYR A 58 -13.20 -3.48 4.89
N PHE A 59 -12.78 -2.22 4.71
CA PHE A 59 -13.62 -1.12 4.26
C PHE A 59 -13.20 -0.73 2.87
N GLY A 60 -14.14 -0.74 1.92
CA GLY A 60 -13.86 -0.48 0.51
C GLY A 60 -14.83 0.49 -0.12
N VAL A 61 -14.38 1.18 -1.17
CA VAL A 61 -15.23 2.09 -1.94
C VAL A 61 -16.40 1.33 -2.56
N SER A 62 -17.59 1.93 -2.48
CA SER A 62 -18.79 1.41 -3.13
C SER A 62 -19.04 2.14 -4.45
N ALA A 63 -18.22 1.84 -5.45
CA ALA A 63 -18.35 2.41 -6.80
C ALA A 63 -18.12 1.35 -7.86
N LYS A 64 -18.96 1.34 -8.91
CA LYS A 64 -18.81 0.45 -10.07
C LYS A 64 -17.50 0.71 -10.83
N ARG A 65 -17.07 1.97 -10.88
CA ARG A 65 -15.79 2.39 -11.44
C ARG A 65 -15.04 3.22 -10.41
N VAL A 66 -13.83 2.80 -10.06
CA VAL A 66 -12.95 3.56 -9.18
C VAL A 66 -12.31 4.67 -10.01
N LEU A 67 -12.75 5.90 -9.75
CA LEU A 67 -12.17 7.11 -10.30
C LEU A 67 -11.58 7.94 -9.16
N ARG A 68 -10.65 8.82 -9.52
CA ARG A 68 -10.06 9.74 -8.56
C ARG A 68 -11.10 10.76 -8.10
N THR A 69 -11.43 10.78 -6.82
CA THR A 69 -12.48 11.68 -6.30
C THR A 69 -12.33 11.97 -4.82
N ARG A 70 -12.69 13.20 -4.41
CA ARG A 70 -12.68 13.66 -3.02
C ARG A 70 -13.92 13.24 -2.22
N LYS A 71 -14.97 12.69 -2.86
CA LYS A 71 -16.26 12.39 -2.23
C LYS A 71 -16.46 10.90 -1.93
N LYS A 72 -15.38 10.17 -1.61
CA LYS A 72 -15.49 8.73 -1.39
C LYS A 72 -16.08 8.42 -0.03
N LEU A 73 -16.90 7.38 -0.04
CA LEU A 73 -17.36 6.72 1.17
C LEU A 73 -16.79 5.30 1.17
N PHE A 74 -16.05 4.98 2.22
CA PHE A 74 -15.61 3.61 2.47
C PHE A 74 -16.69 2.89 3.26
N LEU A 75 -17.27 1.86 2.65
CA LEU A 75 -18.28 1.05 3.30
C LEU A 75 -17.63 -0.23 3.80
N TYR A 76 -18.08 -0.70 4.95
CA TYR A 76 -17.75 -2.02 5.45
C TYR A 76 -18.09 -3.09 4.39
N LYS A 77 -17.14 -4.00 4.14
CA LYS A 77 -17.29 -5.09 3.16
C LYS A 77 -17.29 -6.45 3.84
N THR A 78 -16.30 -6.71 4.68
CA THR A 78 -16.17 -7.99 5.38
C THR A 78 -15.34 -7.82 6.64
N HIS A 79 -15.72 -8.55 7.68
CA HIS A 79 -14.96 -8.75 8.90
C HIS A 79 -13.75 -9.68 8.72
N LYS A 80 -13.74 -10.57 7.71
CA LYS A 80 -12.70 -11.57 7.45
C LYS A 80 -12.19 -11.32 6.02
N LEU A 81 -11.22 -10.41 5.86
CA LEU A 81 -10.60 -10.18 4.54
C LEU A 81 -9.72 -11.37 4.13
N ALA A 82 -8.90 -11.82 5.08
CA ALA A 82 -7.98 -12.94 4.96
C ALA A 82 -8.18 -13.93 6.14
N PRO A 83 -7.67 -15.17 6.03
CA PRO A 83 -7.65 -16.14 7.13
C PRO A 83 -7.08 -15.54 8.43
N GLU A 84 -7.61 -15.96 9.57
CA GLU A 84 -7.15 -15.46 10.87
C GLU A 84 -5.80 -16.09 11.23
N VAL A 85 -4.86 -15.27 11.67
CA VAL A 85 -3.56 -15.74 12.16
C VAL A 85 -3.62 -15.91 13.67
N SER A 86 -3.20 -17.07 14.18
CA SER A 86 -3.25 -17.38 15.60
C SER A 86 -1.93 -17.05 16.29
N LEU A 87 -2.01 -16.39 17.43
CA LEU A 87 -0.89 -16.04 18.28
C LEU A 87 -0.59 -17.17 19.29
N PRO A 88 0.69 -17.46 19.56
CA PRO A 88 1.08 -18.38 20.62
C PRO A 88 0.69 -17.83 22.00
N PHE A 89 0.54 -18.73 22.98
CA PHE A 89 0.29 -18.34 24.36
C PHE A 89 1.48 -17.52 24.90
N LYS A 90 1.19 -16.34 25.46
CA LYS A 90 2.20 -15.36 25.91
C LYS A 90 3.21 -14.96 24.82
N ALA A 91 2.70 -14.72 23.61
CA ALA A 91 3.50 -14.24 22.49
C ALA A 91 4.34 -12.99 22.87
N SER A 92 5.60 -12.97 22.45
CA SER A 92 6.47 -11.79 22.56
C SER A 92 6.10 -10.72 21.53
N ASN A 93 6.58 -9.48 21.72
CA ASN A 93 6.36 -8.40 20.75
C ASN A 93 6.81 -8.79 19.32
N ASN A 94 7.95 -9.49 19.20
CA ASN A 94 8.44 -9.96 17.91
C ASN A 94 7.51 -11.01 17.29
N GLN A 95 7.04 -11.97 18.07
CA GLN A 95 6.13 -13.01 17.58
C GLN A 95 4.78 -12.43 17.14
N ILE A 96 4.27 -11.42 17.87
CA ILE A 96 3.03 -10.73 17.47
C ILE A 96 3.27 -9.96 16.18
N TRP A 97 4.42 -9.29 16.05
CA TRP A 97 4.78 -8.58 14.84
C TRP A 97 4.91 -9.50 13.62
N ASP A 98 5.58 -10.65 13.77
CA ASP A 98 5.70 -11.65 12.72
C ASP A 98 4.32 -12.12 12.23
N ALA A 99 3.39 -12.37 13.17
CA ALA A 99 2.02 -12.75 12.86
C ALA A 99 1.21 -11.62 12.19
N VAL A 100 1.47 -10.35 12.53
CA VAL A 100 0.89 -9.19 11.82
C VAL A 100 1.40 -9.12 10.39
N GLN A 101 2.70 -9.37 10.16
CA GLN A 101 3.26 -9.41 8.81
C GLN A 101 2.66 -10.54 7.98
N GLU A 102 2.55 -11.75 8.55
CA GLU A 102 1.88 -12.90 7.93
C GLU A 102 0.46 -12.53 7.49
N TYR A 103 -0.33 -11.93 8.39
CA TYR A 103 -1.70 -11.52 8.07
C TYR A 103 -1.79 -10.50 6.91
N ILE A 104 -0.79 -9.61 6.79
CA ILE A 104 -0.73 -8.63 5.70
C ILE A 104 -0.40 -9.29 4.36
N GLU A 105 0.49 -10.28 4.34
CA GLU A 105 0.75 -11.05 3.12
C GLU A 105 -0.48 -11.83 2.66
N ASP A 106 -1.25 -12.38 3.59
CA ASP A 106 -2.53 -13.01 3.24
C ASP A 106 -3.51 -11.99 2.66
N CYS A 107 -3.61 -10.79 3.24
CA CYS A 107 -4.44 -9.72 2.70
C CYS A 107 -4.02 -9.30 1.28
N ARG A 108 -2.72 -9.29 0.98
CA ARG A 108 -2.21 -9.01 -0.37
C ARG A 108 -2.64 -10.08 -1.37
N SER A 109 -2.66 -11.34 -0.95
CA SER A 109 -3.08 -12.47 -1.77
C SER A 109 -4.58 -12.42 -2.11
N GLU A 110 -5.40 -11.96 -1.17
CA GLU A 110 -6.85 -11.79 -1.34
C GLU A 110 -7.22 -10.58 -2.21
N LEU A 111 -6.47 -9.48 -2.11
CA LEU A 111 -6.72 -8.25 -2.85
C LEU A 111 -6.08 -8.23 -4.25
N ARG A 112 -6.45 -9.19 -5.10
CA ARG A 112 -5.92 -9.32 -6.47
C ARG A 112 -6.11 -8.05 -7.30
N GLY A 113 -5.04 -7.62 -7.98
CA GLY A 113 -5.05 -6.42 -8.83
C GLY A 113 -5.07 -5.10 -8.05
N ARG A 114 -4.80 -5.15 -6.74
CA ARG A 114 -4.69 -4.00 -5.86
C ARG A 114 -3.38 -4.08 -5.09
N TYR A 115 -2.93 -2.93 -4.60
CA TYR A 115 -1.75 -2.85 -3.75
C TYR A 115 -2.17 -2.55 -2.32
N VAL A 116 -1.62 -3.29 -1.37
CA VAL A 116 -1.75 -3.01 0.06
C VAL A 116 -0.51 -2.24 0.49
N ASP A 117 -0.68 -0.95 0.73
CA ASP A 117 0.37 -0.12 1.29
C ASP A 117 0.49 -0.38 2.80
N ALA A 118 1.63 -0.92 3.20
CA ALA A 118 1.98 -1.23 4.59
C ALA A 118 3.35 -0.65 4.97
N GLU A 119 3.87 0.31 4.20
CA GLU A 119 5.21 0.87 4.40
C GLU A 119 5.34 1.56 5.76
N LEU A 120 4.36 2.40 6.11
CA LEU A 120 4.34 3.07 7.42
C LEU A 120 4.28 2.05 8.55
N LEU A 121 3.40 1.05 8.43
CA LEU A 121 3.27 -0.01 9.43
C LEU A 121 4.57 -0.80 9.58
N SER A 122 5.26 -1.11 8.48
CA SER A 122 6.55 -1.81 8.51
C SER A 122 7.65 -0.99 9.17
N THR A 123 7.56 0.35 9.05
CA THR A 123 8.53 1.28 9.64
C THR A 123 8.33 1.40 11.16
N ILE A 124 7.08 1.56 11.61
CA ILE A 124 6.78 1.76 13.04
C ILE A 124 6.63 0.44 13.79
N GLY A 125 6.26 -0.64 13.10
CA GLY A 125 5.85 -1.92 13.68
C GLY A 125 6.88 -2.52 14.64
N PRO A 126 8.17 -2.60 14.30
CA PRO A 126 9.20 -3.11 15.20
C PRO A 126 9.36 -2.31 16.51
N HIS A 127 8.82 -1.09 16.56
CA HIS A 127 8.94 -0.18 17.71
C HIS A 127 7.64 -0.08 18.53
N ILE A 128 6.58 -0.79 18.12
CA ILE A 128 5.30 -0.82 18.82
C ILE A 128 5.34 -1.87 19.95
N ASP A 129 4.78 -1.51 21.11
CA ASP A 129 4.53 -2.48 22.18
C ASP A 129 3.25 -3.28 21.89
N TRP A 130 3.40 -4.32 21.07
CA TRP A 130 2.31 -5.16 20.60
C TRP A 130 1.61 -5.94 21.71
N GLN A 131 2.34 -6.39 22.74
CA GLN A 131 1.79 -7.09 23.89
C GLN A 131 0.81 -6.18 24.62
N LYS A 132 1.18 -4.91 24.81
CA LYS A 132 0.30 -3.91 25.39
C LYS A 132 -0.98 -3.75 24.56
N ILE A 133 -0.85 -3.59 23.25
CA ILE A 133 -2.01 -3.43 22.36
C ILE A 133 -2.92 -4.66 22.35
N ALA A 134 -2.34 -5.87 22.27
CA ALA A 134 -3.06 -7.12 22.10
C ALA A 134 -3.70 -7.67 23.39
N PHE A 135 -3.11 -7.36 24.56
CA PHE A 135 -3.52 -7.95 25.83
C PHE A 135 -4.08 -6.95 26.85
N GLU A 136 -3.73 -5.66 26.78
CA GLU A 136 -4.15 -4.67 27.79
C GLU A 136 -5.49 -3.99 27.46
N ASN A 137 -5.92 -3.99 26.19
CA ASN A 137 -7.26 -3.51 25.80
C ASN A 137 -8.37 -4.57 25.97
N ARG A 138 -8.20 -5.51 26.90
CA ARG A 138 -9.19 -6.55 27.24
C ARG A 138 -9.92 -6.25 28.53
#